data_AF-A0A7Y2ZH90-F1
#
_entry.id   AF-A0A7Y2ZH90-F1
#
_cell.length_a   1.000
_cell.length_b   1.000
_cell.length_c   1.000
_cell.angle_alpha   90.00
_cell.angle_beta   90.00
_cell.angle_gamma   90.00
#
_symmetry.space_group_name_H-M   'P 1'
#
loop_
_entity.id
_entity.type
_entity.pdbx_description
1 polymer ?
#
loop_
_entity_poly.entity_id
_entity_poly.type
_entity_poly.pdbx_seq_one_letter_code
_entity_poly.pdbx_strand_id
1 'polypeptide(L)'
;MIDAAVEDFLRAALEEDLGDRGDLTSQSTIAPDAVASGSLVARQAGCIGGLDAALRVFTLVDPTVEVTAVARDGSMVRPGDDLATLVGSARSLLAAERLALNLLGQLSG
;
A
#
# COMPACT_ATOMS: atom_id res chain seq x y z
N MET A 1 13.87 8.33 -3.81
CA MET A 1 12.93 9.31 -3.26
C MET A 1 11.88 9.57 -4.32
N ILE A 2 10.61 9.49 -3.95
CA ILE A 2 9.50 9.77 -4.85
C ILE A 2 9.42 11.28 -5.09
N ASP A 3 9.06 11.67 -6.31
CA ASP A 3 8.90 13.08 -6.70
C ASP A 3 7.79 13.74 -5.87
N ALA A 4 7.95 15.03 -5.53
CA ALA A 4 6.97 15.78 -4.75
C ALA A 4 5.58 15.77 -5.40
N ALA A 5 5.50 15.87 -6.73
CA ALA A 5 4.24 15.82 -7.46
C ALA A 5 3.52 14.48 -7.31
N VAL A 6 4.28 13.37 -7.21
CA VAL A 6 3.70 12.05 -6.96
C VAL A 6 3.20 11.97 -5.52
N GLU A 7 3.93 12.49 -4.54
CA GLU A 7 3.45 12.52 -3.16
C GLU A 7 2.17 13.34 -3.00
N ASP A 8 2.06 14.51 -3.64
CA ASP A 8 0.85 15.33 -3.63
C ASP A 8 -0.34 14.59 -4.25
N PHE A 9 -0.11 13.88 -5.36
CA PHE A 9 -1.11 13.02 -5.97
C PHE A 9 -1.57 11.91 -5.02
N LEU A 10 -0.63 11.22 -4.34
CA LEU A 10 -0.97 10.16 -3.39
C LEU A 10 -1.80 10.70 -2.21
N ARG A 11 -1.49 11.91 -1.71
CA ARG A 11 -2.27 12.54 -0.64
C ARG A 11 -3.69 12.86 -1.08
N ALA A 12 -3.85 13.44 -2.28
CA ALA A 12 -5.16 13.72 -2.84
C ALA A 12 -5.98 12.44 -3.06
N ALA A 13 -5.35 11.37 -3.54
CA ALA A 13 -6.00 10.08 -3.72
C ALA A 13 -6.39 9.43 -2.39
N LEU A 14 -5.57 9.55 -1.34
CA LEU A 14 -5.93 9.11 0.01
C LEU A 14 -7.12 9.89 0.57
N GLU A 15 -7.17 11.20 0.34
CA GLU A 15 -8.28 12.04 0.76
C GLU A 15 -9.59 11.66 0.04
N GLU A 16 -9.52 11.34 -1.26
CA GLU A 16 -10.67 10.80 -2.01
C GLU A 16 -11.13 9.44 -1.45
N ASP A 17 -10.19 8.54 -1.17
CA ASP A 17 -10.47 7.17 -0.76
C ASP A 17 -11.09 7.06 0.64
N LEU A 18 -10.55 7.86 1.57
CA LEU A 18 -10.87 7.81 3.00
C LEU A 18 -11.86 8.91 3.44
N GLY A 19 -11.89 10.04 2.73
CA GLY A 19 -12.63 11.24 3.12
C GLY A 19 -12.32 11.74 4.53
N ASP A 20 -13.18 12.62 5.05
CA ASP A 20 -12.99 13.23 6.37
C ASP A 20 -13.11 12.24 7.54
N ARG A 21 -13.73 11.08 7.31
CA ARG A 21 -14.08 10.12 8.38
C ARG A 21 -13.11 8.94 8.47
N GLY A 22 -12.23 8.77 7.49
CA GLY A 22 -11.32 7.64 7.42
C GLY A 22 -12.03 6.30 7.17
N ASP A 23 -11.30 5.21 7.40
CA ASP A 23 -11.86 3.86 7.32
C ASP A 23 -12.70 3.51 8.57
N LEU A 24 -13.99 3.88 8.51
CA LEU A 24 -14.98 3.61 9.56
C LEU A 24 -15.16 2.11 9.85
N THR A 25 -14.95 1.25 8.85
CA THR A 25 -15.09 -0.20 9.02
C THR A 25 -13.98 -0.72 9.90
N SER A 26 -12.72 -0.40 9.58
CA SER A 26 -11.58 -0.78 10.41
C SER A 26 -11.64 -0.14 11.80
N GLN A 27 -12.08 1.12 11.90
CA GLN A 27 -12.22 1.80 13.20
C GLN A 27 -13.25 1.13 14.12
N SER A 28 -14.31 0.53 13.57
CA SER A 28 -15.39 -0.12 14.33
C SER A 28 -15.15 -1.61 14.60
N THR A 29 -14.34 -2.27 13.79
CA THR A 29 -14.16 -3.74 13.84
C THR A 29 -12.81 -4.20 14.36
N ILE A 30 -11.80 -3.32 14.37
CA ILE A 30 -10.42 -3.66 14.75
C ILE A 30 -10.01 -2.87 15.99
N ALA A 31 -9.37 -3.51 16.96
CA ALA A 31 -8.87 -2.82 18.16
C ALA A 31 -7.83 -1.75 17.80
N PRO A 32 -7.79 -0.60 18.50
CA PRO A 32 -6.88 0.50 18.18
C PRO A 32 -5.39 0.15 18.36
N ASP A 33 -5.09 -0.84 19.19
CA ASP A 33 -3.74 -1.35 19.48
C ASP A 33 -3.39 -2.62 18.68
N ALA A 34 -4.28 -3.08 17.79
CA ALA A 34 -4.02 -4.25 16.98
C ALA A 34 -2.88 -4.00 15.99
N VAL A 35 -1.85 -4.84 16.06
CA VAL A 35 -0.73 -4.88 15.11
C VAL A 35 -0.97 -6.04 14.15
N ALA A 36 -0.69 -5.82 12.86
CA ALA A 36 -0.76 -6.83 11.83
C ALA A 36 0.49 -6.83 10.95
N SER A 37 0.70 -7.95 10.28
CA SER A 37 1.69 -8.13 9.22
C SER A 37 0.98 -8.56 7.94
N GLY A 38 1.38 -7.99 6.80
CA GLY A 38 0.83 -8.33 5.50
C GLY A 38 1.91 -8.50 4.43
N SER A 39 1.61 -9.29 3.40
CA SER A 39 2.44 -9.45 2.20
C SER A 39 1.69 -8.98 0.97
N LEU A 40 2.35 -8.18 0.14
CA LEU A 40 1.89 -7.89 -1.22
C LEU A 40 2.35 -9.03 -2.13
N VAL A 41 1.41 -9.76 -2.73
CA VAL A 41 1.68 -10.97 -3.52
C VAL A 41 1.15 -10.80 -4.94
N ALA A 42 1.99 -11.09 -5.94
CA ALA A 42 1.58 -11.12 -7.33
C ALA A 42 0.57 -12.26 -7.57
N ARG A 43 -0.61 -11.96 -8.12
CA ARG A 43 -1.62 -12.97 -8.48
C ARG A 43 -1.54 -13.43 -9.93
N GLN A 44 -0.82 -12.68 -10.76
CA GLN A 44 -0.65 -12.93 -12.18
C GLN A 44 0.82 -12.72 -12.56
N ALA A 45 1.24 -13.33 -13.67
CA ALA A 45 2.55 -13.06 -14.22
C ALA A 45 2.57 -11.69 -14.91
N GLY A 46 3.66 -10.93 -14.77
CA GLY A 46 3.75 -9.59 -15.31
C GLY A 46 5.07 -8.91 -14.99
N CYS A 47 5.14 -7.62 -15.29
CA CYS A 47 6.25 -6.74 -14.93
C CYS A 47 5.75 -5.72 -13.90
N ILE A 48 6.44 -5.60 -12.77
CA ILE A 48 6.04 -4.66 -11.72
C ILE A 48 6.34 -3.23 -12.14
N GLY A 49 5.38 -2.34 -11.96
CA GLY A 49 5.53 -0.89 -12.11
C GLY A 49 4.84 -0.13 -10.98
N GLY A 50 5.48 0.91 -10.44
CA GLY A 50 4.92 1.75 -9.40
C GLY A 50 4.95 1.17 -7.99
N LEU A 51 5.82 0.18 -7.72
CA LEU A 51 5.93 -0.43 -6.39
C LEU A 51 6.31 0.59 -5.33
N ASP A 52 7.28 1.46 -5.61
CA ASP A 52 7.69 2.50 -4.67
C ASP A 52 6.51 3.41 -4.30
N ALA A 53 5.68 3.80 -5.26
CA ALA A 53 4.50 4.62 -5.03
C ALA A 53 3.45 3.88 -4.19
N ALA A 54 3.18 2.61 -4.49
CA ALA A 54 2.27 1.77 -3.71
C ALA A 54 2.75 1.62 -2.25
N LEU A 55 4.05 1.38 -2.04
CA LEU A 55 4.64 1.28 -0.71
C LEU A 55 4.62 2.61 0.05
N ARG A 56 4.77 3.73 -0.67
CA ARG A 56 4.70 5.07 -0.08
C ARG A 56 3.33 5.33 0.54
N VAL A 57 2.24 4.84 -0.05
CA VAL A 57 0.88 5.00 0.50
C VAL A 57 0.80 4.55 1.96
N PHE A 58 1.38 3.40 2.29
CA PHE A 58 1.39 2.89 3.67
C PHE A 58 2.06 3.87 4.64
N THR A 59 3.24 4.39 4.26
CA THR A 59 3.99 5.34 5.09
C THR A 59 3.37 6.75 5.13
N LEU A 60 2.52 7.10 4.17
CA LEU A 60 1.75 8.34 4.17
C LEU A 60 0.55 8.27 5.11
N VAL A 61 -0.11 7.11 5.17
CA VAL A 61 -1.18 6.83 6.13
C VAL A 61 -0.61 6.75 7.54
N ASP A 62 0.51 6.07 7.72
CA ASP A 62 1.14 5.88 9.02
C ASP A 62 2.67 5.76 8.89
N PRO A 63 3.44 6.76 9.37
CA PRO A 63 4.90 6.75 9.25
C PRO A 63 5.59 5.69 10.12
N THR A 64 4.84 5.00 11.00
CA THR A 64 5.37 3.91 11.84
C THR A 64 5.29 2.54 11.16
N VAL A 65 4.64 2.44 9.99
CA VAL A 65 4.59 1.19 9.22
C VAL A 65 5.97 0.84 8.70
N GLU A 66 6.44 -0.36 9.06
CA GLU A 66 7.67 -0.93 8.53
C GLU A 66 7.38 -1.58 7.18
N VAL A 67 8.19 -1.23 6.18
CA VAL A 67 8.06 -1.72 4.81
C VAL A 67 9.37 -2.38 4.38
N THR A 68 9.28 -3.63 3.92
CA THR A 68 10.40 -4.34 3.32
C THR A 68 10.04 -4.75 1.90
N ALA A 69 10.62 -4.09 0.90
CA ALA A 69 10.46 -4.44 -0.51
C ALA A 69 11.33 -5.65 -0.88
N VAL A 70 10.75 -6.59 -1.61
CA VAL A 70 11.42 -7.80 -2.13
C VAL A 70 11.60 -7.70 -3.65
N ALA A 71 10.64 -7.08 -4.33
CA ALA A 71 10.72 -6.73 -5.74
C ALA A 71 11.08 -5.26 -5.95
N ARG A 72 11.29 -4.88 -7.21
CA ARG A 72 11.48 -3.50 -7.67
C ARG A 72 10.76 -3.28 -9.00
N ASP A 73 10.54 -2.03 -9.37
CA ASP A 73 10.03 -1.70 -10.70
C ASP A 73 10.91 -2.33 -11.81
N GLY A 74 10.25 -2.85 -12.84
CA GLY A 74 10.89 -3.63 -13.90
C GLY A 74 11.12 -5.11 -13.57
N SER A 75 10.77 -5.57 -12.37
CA SER A 75 10.90 -7.00 -12.01
C SER A 75 9.82 -7.83 -12.69
N MET A 76 10.23 -8.91 -13.34
CA MET A 76 9.29 -9.93 -13.83
C MET A 76 8.85 -10.81 -12.67
N VAL A 77 7.54 -11.02 -12.53
CA VAL A 77 6.95 -11.79 -11.44
C VAL A 77 6.03 -12.89 -11.97
N ARG A 78 5.77 -13.88 -11.12
CA ARG A 78 4.85 -14.99 -11.33
C ARG A 78 3.80 -15.01 -10.21
N PRO A 79 2.66 -15.69 -10.44
CA PRO A 79 1.67 -15.89 -9.38
C PRO A 79 2.31 -16.53 -8.14
N GLY A 80 2.14 -15.90 -6.99
CA GLY A 80 2.70 -16.32 -5.70
C GLY A 80 4.01 -15.64 -5.31
N ASP A 81 4.62 -14.83 -6.18
CA ASP A 81 5.83 -14.09 -5.83
C ASP A 81 5.50 -12.95 -4.85
N ASP A 82 6.28 -12.85 -3.77
CA ASP A 82 6.22 -11.76 -2.81
C ASP A 82 6.88 -10.49 -3.38
N LEU A 83 6.16 -9.37 -3.28
CA LEU A 83 6.62 -8.06 -3.74
C LEU A 83 7.16 -7.22 -2.59
N ALA A 84 6.48 -7.27 -1.44
CA ALA A 84 6.88 -6.57 -0.22
C ALA A 84 6.16 -7.15 1.00
N THR A 85 6.75 -6.95 2.18
CA THR A 85 6.11 -7.23 3.48
C THR A 85 5.94 -5.94 4.26
N LEU A 86 4.85 -5.86 5.02
CA LEU A 86 4.41 -4.68 5.76
C LEU A 86 4.10 -5.08 7.20
N VAL A 87 4.51 -4.27 8.18
CA VAL A 87 4.18 -4.48 9.59
C VAL A 87 3.80 -3.16 10.25
N GLY A 88 2.69 -3.14 10.98
CA GLY A 88 2.23 -1.93 11.67
C GLY A 88 0.81 -2.05 12.23
N SER A 89 0.20 -0.90 12.54
CA SER A 89 -1.21 -0.83 12.95
C SER A 89 -2.11 -1.48 11.91
N ALA A 90 -2.93 -2.44 12.35
CA ALA A 90 -3.85 -3.16 11.46
C ALA A 90 -4.83 -2.21 10.76
N ARG A 91 -5.29 -1.16 11.46
CA ARG A 91 -6.15 -0.12 10.89
C ARG A 91 -5.43 0.68 9.80
N SER A 92 -4.16 1.04 10.04
CA SER A 92 -3.35 1.81 9.09
C SER A 92 -3.05 1.00 7.83
N LEU A 93 -2.72 -0.29 7.98
CA LEU A 93 -2.47 -1.19 6.86
C LEU A 93 -3.70 -1.33 5.95
N LEU A 94 -4.89 -1.51 6.52
CA LEU A 94 -6.13 -1.66 5.74
C LEU A 94 -6.58 -0.34 5.10
N ALA A 95 -6.42 0.78 5.80
CA ALA A 95 -6.75 2.09 5.23
C ALA A 95 -5.89 2.43 3.99
N ALA A 96 -4.65 1.95 3.94
CA ALA A 96 -3.76 2.15 2.80
C ALA A 96 -3.95 1.13 1.66
N GLU A 97 -4.51 -0.05 1.96
CA GLU A 97 -4.51 -1.22 1.08
C GLU A 97 -5.14 -0.92 -0.29
N ARG A 98 -6.37 -0.36 -0.29
CA ARG A 98 -7.16 -0.20 -1.52
C ARG A 98 -6.44 0.68 -2.53
N LEU A 99 -5.96 1.84 -2.10
CA LEU A 99 -5.22 2.75 -2.96
C LEU A 99 -3.90 2.14 -3.44
N ALA A 100 -3.13 1.52 -2.54
CA ALA A 100 -1.86 0.90 -2.89
C ALA A 100 -2.02 -0.21 -3.95
N LEU A 101 -3.00 -1.09 -3.79
CA LEU A 101 -3.27 -2.18 -4.73
C LEU A 101 -3.81 -1.67 -6.07
N ASN A 102 -4.68 -0.65 -6.05
CA ASN A 102 -5.19 -0.03 -7.28
C ASN A 102 -4.06 0.60 -8.10
N LEU A 103 -3.14 1.32 -7.46
CA LEU A 103 -1.99 1.91 -8.12
C LEU A 103 -1.08 0.83 -8.72
N LEU A 104 -0.72 -0.18 -7.92
CA LEU A 104 0.17 -1.24 -8.36
C LEU A 104 -0.43 -2.05 -9.52
N GLY A 105 -1.73 -2.37 -9.44
CA GLY A 105 -2.44 -3.07 -10.50
C GLY A 105 -2.54 -2.25 -11.79
N GLN A 106 -2.82 -0.95 -11.69
CA GLN A 106 -2.93 -0.07 -12.86
C GLN A 106 -1.58 0.17 -13.55
N LEU A 107 -0.50 0.28 -12.78
CA LEU A 107 0.84 0.59 -13.31
C LEU A 107 1.62 -0.67 -13.75
N SER A 108 1.24 -1.85 -13.26
CA SER A 108 1.83 -3.15 -13.65
C SER A 108 1.04 -3.90 -14.74
N GLY A 109 -0.14 -3.39 -15.10
CA GLY A 109 -1.07 -4.01 -16.06
C GLY A 109 -0.59 -4.03 -17.51
#